data_AF-A0A9X4MRS9-F1
#
_entry.id   AF-A0A9X4MRS9-F1
#
_cell.length_a   1.000
_cell.length_b   1.000
_cell.length_c   1.000
_cell.angle_alpha   90.00
_cell.angle_beta   90.00
_cell.angle_gamma   90.00
#
_symmetry.space_group_name_H-M   'P 1'
#
loop_
_entity.id
_entity.type
_entity.pdbx_description
1 polymer ?
#
loop_
_entity_poly.entity_id
_entity_poly.type
_entity_poly.pdbx_seq_one_letter_code
_entity_poly.pdbx_strand_id
1 'polypeptide(L)' 'MESIDVLRNFMTPEQLKGFHLGNALKYQLRYQKKNGLEDLKKARRNLDWLIEEEEKQCTEQ' A
#
# COMPACT_ATOMS: atom_id res chain seq x y z
N MET A 1 -1.43 17.33 -4.77
CA MET A 1 -0.35 16.33 -4.57
C MET A 1 -0.85 15.41 -3.49
N GLU A 2 -1.30 14.21 -3.88
CA GLU A 2 -1.71 13.20 -2.90
C GLU A 2 -0.45 12.67 -2.19
N SER A 3 -0.59 12.19 -0.95
CA SER A 3 0.56 11.67 -0.19
C SER A 3 1.28 10.53 -0.92
N ILE A 4 0.57 9.79 -1.78
CA ILE A 4 1.13 8.71 -2.58
C ILE A 4 2.08 9.21 -3.67
N ASP A 5 1.83 10.39 -4.26
CA ASP A 5 2.67 10.96 -5.31
C ASP A 5 4.03 11.37 -4.75
N VAL A 6 4.04 11.85 -3.50
CA VAL A 6 5.27 12.11 -2.75
C VAL A 6 6.08 10.83 -2.65
N LEU A 7 5.47 9.75 -2.15
CA LEU A 7 6.17 8.48 -1.92
C LEU A 7 6.76 7.92 -3.22
N ARG A 8 6.01 7.96 -4.32
CA ARG A 8 6.49 7.53 -5.65
C ARG A 8 7.72 8.30 -6.15
N ASN A 9 7.83 9.58 -5.80
CA ASN A 9 8.98 10.40 -6.20
C ASN A 9 10.23 10.17 -5.34
N PHE A 10 10.09 9.68 -4.11
CA PHE A 10 11.20 9.56 -3.15
C PHE A 10 11.63 8.11 -2.87
N MET A 11 10.85 7.12 -3.30
CA MET A 11 11.12 5.70 -3.03
C MET A 11 11.51 4.96 -4.31
N THR A 12 12.43 4.00 -4.18
CA THR A 12 12.64 2.99 -5.23
C THR A 12 11.40 2.11 -5.38
N PRO A 13 11.23 1.41 -6.53
CA PRO A 13 10.11 0.48 -6.71
C PRO A 13 10.03 -0.58 -5.60
N GLU A 14 11.17 -1.11 -5.16
CA GLU A 14 11.25 -2.07 -4.06
C GLU A 14 10.81 -1.47 -2.72
N GLN A 15 11.23 -0.24 -2.42
CA GLN A 15 10.82 0.47 -1.20
C GLN A 15 9.31 0.75 -1.20
N LEU A 16 8.75 1.15 -2.35
CA LEU A 16 7.33 1.43 -2.49
C LEU A 16 6.49 0.15 -2.31
N LYS A 17 6.92 -0.96 -2.90
CA LYS A 17 6.34 -2.30 -2.70
C LYS A 17 6.34 -2.69 -1.23
N GLY A 18 7.50 -2.56 -0.57
CA GLY A 18 7.65 -2.83 0.86
C GLY A 18 6.75 -1.93 1.73
N PHE A 19 6.62 -0.65 1.37
CA PHE A 19 5.74 0.29 2.07
C PHE A 19 4.27 -0.13 2.00
N HIS A 20 3.76 -0.49 0.83
CA HIS A 20 2.38 -0.93 0.66
C HIS A 20 2.11 -2.25 1.40
N LEU A 21 2.99 -3.24 1.21
CA LEU A 21 2.87 -4.54 1.86
C LEU A 21 2.88 -4.41 3.39
N GLY A 22 3.83 -3.65 3.93
CA GLY A 22 3.95 -3.41 5.37
C GLY A 22 2.76 -2.66 5.96
N ASN A 23 2.22 -1.66 5.24
CA ASN A 23 1.02 -0.95 5.67
C ASN A 23 -0.22 -1.85 5.65
N ALA A 24 -0.41 -2.66 4.60
CA ALA A 24 -1.50 -3.60 4.52
C ALA A 24 -1.51 -4.55 5.72
N LEU A 25 -0.37 -5.18 6.02
CA LEU A 25 -0.20 -6.07 7.17
C LEU A 25 -0.43 -5.34 8.50
N LYS A 26 0.19 -4.16 8.68
CA LYS A 26 0.03 -3.34 9.90
C LYS A 26 -1.44 -3.08 10.22
N TYR A 27 -2.24 -2.72 9.22
CA TYR A 27 -3.66 -2.42 9.44
C TYR A 27 -4.49 -3.70 9.69
N GLN A 28 -4.16 -4.82 9.05
CA GLN A 28 -4.75 -6.13 9.38
C GLN A 28 -4.46 -6.58 10.81
N LEU A 29 -3.27 -6.31 11.34
CA LEU A 29 -2.93 -6.67 12.73
C LEU A 29 -3.64 -5.77 13.76
N ARG A 30 -4.04 -4.56 13.35
CA ARG A 30 -4.53 -3.51 14.25
C ARG A 30 -6.05 -3.43 14.32
N TYR A 31 -6.78 -3.89 13.30
CA TYR A 31 -8.21 -3.58 13.18
C TYR A 31 -9.03 -4.00 14.40
N GLN A 32 -8.79 -5.19 14.97
CA GLN A 32 -9.56 -5.67 16.13
C GLN A 32 -9.29 -4.85 17.41
N LYS A 33 -8.12 -4.19 17.50
CA LYS A 33 -7.63 -3.56 18.73
C LYS A 33 -7.60 -2.03 18.68
N LYS A 34 -7.87 -1.39 17.53
CA LYS A 34 -7.81 0.07 17.39
C LYS A 34 -8.98 0.68 16.62
N ASN A 35 -9.01 0.58 15.30
CA ASN A 35 -9.95 1.36 14.48
C ASN A 35 -10.98 0.52 13.71
N GLY A 36 -11.04 -0.81 13.94
CA GLY A 36 -12.03 -1.68 13.32
C GLY A 36 -12.04 -1.58 11.79
N LEU A 37 -13.24 -1.41 11.23
CA LEU A 37 -13.48 -1.33 9.79
C LEU A 37 -12.59 -0.30 9.06
N GLU A 38 -12.25 0.81 9.71
CA GLU A 38 -11.39 1.84 9.10
C GLU A 38 -9.98 1.31 8.79
N ASP A 39 -9.42 0.47 9.67
CA ASP A 39 -8.13 -0.17 9.39
C ASP A 39 -8.26 -1.20 8.27
N LEU A 40 -9.37 -1.95 8.19
CA LEU A 40 -9.59 -2.87 7.06
C LEU A 40 -9.67 -2.13 5.71
N LYS A 41 -10.32 -0.96 5.67
CA LYS A 41 -10.35 -0.11 4.48
C LYS A 41 -8.95 0.39 4.09
N LYS A 42 -8.13 0.77 5.08
CA LYS A 42 -6.73 1.18 4.85
C LYS A 42 -5.85 0.03 4.37
N ALA A 43 -6.07 -1.18 4.90
CA ALA A 43 -5.38 -2.38 4.45
C ALA A 43 -5.69 -2.65 2.97
N ARG A 44 -6.98 -2.66 2.60
CA ARG A 44 -7.43 -2.83 1.22
C ARG A 44 -6.79 -1.80 0.29
N ARG A 45 -6.85 -0.50 0.64
CA ARG A 45 -6.27 0.56 -0.21
C ARG A 45 -4.77 0.37 -0.47
N ASN A 46 -4.02 -0.13 0.51
CA ASN A 46 -2.59 -0.41 0.30
C ASN A 46 -2.37 -1.65 -0.59
N LEU A 47 -3.23 -2.65 -0.50
CA LEU A 47 -3.19 -3.79 -1.42
C LEU A 47 -3.56 -3.37 -2.84
N ASP A 48 -4.59 -2.53 -3.00
CA ASP A 48 -5.00 -2.00 -4.30
C ASP A 48 -3.83 -1.26 -4.98
N TRP A 49 -3.14 -0.37 -4.26
CA TRP A 49 -1.95 0.30 -4.78
C TRP A 49 -0.80 -0.65 -5.11
N LEU A 50 -0.56 -1.67 -4.28
CA LEU A 50 0.46 -2.67 -4.60
C LEU A 50 0.12 -3.42 -5.89
N ILE A 51 -1.14 -3.84 -6.05
CA ILE A 51 -1.62 -4.50 -7.27
C ILE A 51 -1.42 -3.60 -8.49
N GLU A 52 -1.80 -2.32 -8.40
CA GLU A 52 -1.59 -1.34 -9.48
C GLU A 52 -0.11 -1.25 -9.90
N GLU A 53 0.83 -1.28 -8.95
CA GLU A 53 2.26 -1.22 -9.27
C GLU A 53 2.77 -2.54 -9.89
N GLU A 54 2.30 -3.71 -9.43
CA GLU A 54 2.66 -5.00 -10.04
C GLU A 54 2.07 -5.16 -11.45
N GLU A 55 0.84 -4.69 -11.70
CA GLU A 55 0.21 -4.70 -13.02
C GLU A 55 0.97 -3.84 -14.04
N LYS A 56 1.45 -2.66 -13.62
CA LYS A 56 2.31 -1.81 -14.45
C LYS A 56 3.60 -2.53 -14.83
N GLN A 57 4.27 -3.17 -13.87
CA GLN A 57 5.49 -3.94 -14.14
C GLN A 57 5.26 -5.14 -15.08
N CYS A 58 4.07 -5.72 -15.08
CA CYS A 58 3.71 -6.82 -15.98
C CYS A 58 3.43 -6.35 -17.41
N THR A 59 2.99 -5.09 -17.58
CA THR A 59 2.69 -4.50 -18.90
C THR A 59 3.93 -3.95 -19.60
N GLU A 60 5.01 -3.70 -18.85
CA GLU A 60 6.30 -3.20 -19.34
C GLU A 60 7.32 -4.32 -19.64
N GLN A 61 6.91 -5.60 -19.55
CA GLN A 61 7.73 -6.78 -19.87
C GLN A 61 7.45 -7.34 -21.26
#